data_AF-A0AAU0Y9M9-F1
#
_entry.id   AF-A0AAU0Y9M9-F1
#
_cell.length_a   1.000
_cell.length_b   1.000
_cell.length_c   1.000
_cell.angle_alpha   90.00
_cell.angle_beta   90.00
_cell.angle_gamma   90.00
#
_symmetry.space_group_name_H-M   'P 1'
#
loop_
_entity.id
_entity.type
_entity.pdbx_description
1 polymer ?
#
loop_
_entity_poly.entity_id
_entity_poly.type
_entity_poly.pdbx_seq_one_letter_code
_entity_poly.pdbx_strand_id
1 'polypeptide(L)'
;MALFNRKSAAAPSTTATTVVDPALTALTGTYTIDPSHSSIGFTVRHAMVTNVRGSFGDHEGTLTLNGADPHHSTASIDVKIASVDTGIADRDGHLVSGDFFDAEKFPLMTFRSTHAEQLGGDKYRITGDLTIKDVTRPLAIDLEFNGSATDPYGNERVGFEGGAEILRSDWGLTWNAALETGGVMVSDKVKLNFDISAIKAAAAQA
;
A
#
# COMPACT_ATOMS: atom_id res chain seq x y z
N MET A 1 14.82 -34.01 55.18
CA MET A 1 14.06 -34.45 54.00
C MET A 1 12.63 -33.96 54.13
N ALA A 2 12.24 -32.93 53.37
CA ALA A 2 10.84 -32.57 53.14
C ALA A 2 10.77 -31.83 51.79
N LEU A 3 10.27 -32.54 50.78
CA LEU A 3 10.08 -32.08 49.41
C LEU A 3 8.74 -31.33 49.34
N PHE A 4 8.76 -30.01 49.11
CA PHE A 4 7.54 -29.25 48.82
C PHE A 4 7.27 -29.28 47.30
N ASN A 5 6.30 -30.09 46.91
CA ASN A 5 5.76 -30.19 45.57
C ASN A 5 4.83 -29.00 45.28
N ARG A 6 5.26 -28.02 44.47
CA ARG A 6 4.36 -26.97 43.96
C ARG A 6 3.67 -27.46 42.69
N LYS A 7 2.39 -27.81 42.83
CA LYS A 7 1.48 -28.06 41.71
C LYS A 7 1.27 -26.75 40.95
N SER A 8 1.82 -26.65 39.74
CA SER A 8 1.56 -25.53 38.84
C SER A 8 0.12 -25.64 38.32
N ALA A 9 -0.74 -24.69 38.70
CA ALA A 9 -2.08 -24.58 38.13
C ALA A 9 -1.99 -23.79 36.83
N ALA A 10 -2.33 -24.42 35.70
CA ALA A 10 -2.48 -23.73 34.43
C ALA A 10 -3.66 -22.74 34.53
N ALA A 11 -3.39 -21.48 34.19
CA ALA A 11 -4.44 -20.48 34.04
C ALA A 11 -5.32 -20.84 32.83
N PRO A 12 -6.65 -20.64 32.90
CA PRO A 12 -7.52 -20.89 31.76
C PRO A 12 -7.21 -19.87 30.66
N SER A 13 -6.84 -20.36 29.49
CA SER A 13 -6.76 -19.59 28.25
C SER A 13 -8.17 -19.17 27.87
N THR A 14 -8.57 -17.94 28.17
CA THR A 14 -9.78 -17.35 27.59
C THR A 14 -9.54 -17.14 26.10
N THR A 15 -10.09 -18.02 25.28
CA THR A 15 -10.30 -17.77 23.85
C THR A 15 -11.23 -16.57 23.74
N ALA A 16 -10.67 -15.40 23.42
CA ALA A 16 -11.47 -14.25 23.04
C ALA A 16 -12.28 -14.66 21.81
N THR A 17 -13.60 -14.71 21.96
CA THR A 17 -14.49 -14.89 20.82
C THR A 17 -14.52 -13.55 20.10
N THR A 18 -13.82 -13.44 18.97
CA THR A 18 -13.88 -12.25 18.13
C THR A 18 -15.32 -12.11 17.65
N VAL A 19 -16.06 -11.15 18.20
CA VAL A 19 -17.39 -10.81 17.68
C VAL A 19 -17.16 -10.15 16.34
N VAL A 20 -17.55 -10.84 15.26
CA VAL A 20 -17.45 -10.31 13.91
C VAL A 20 -18.47 -9.18 13.75
N ASP A 21 -18.02 -8.01 13.31
CA ASP A 21 -18.89 -6.86 13.05
C ASP A 21 -19.77 -7.14 11.80
N PRO A 22 -21.10 -7.15 11.93
CA PRO A 22 -22.01 -7.34 10.79
C PRO A 22 -21.83 -6.28 9.70
N ALA A 23 -21.48 -5.04 10.07
CA ALA A 23 -21.26 -3.96 9.11
C ALA A 23 -20.03 -4.25 8.24
N LEU A 24 -18.92 -4.69 8.84
CA LEU A 24 -17.73 -5.11 8.09
C LEU A 24 -18.02 -6.34 7.23
N THR A 25 -18.76 -7.32 7.77
CA THR A 25 -19.13 -8.53 7.02
C THR A 25 -19.86 -8.20 5.72
N ALA A 26 -20.74 -7.19 5.72
CA ALA A 26 -21.47 -6.74 4.54
C ALA A 26 -20.56 -6.16 3.42
N LEU A 27 -19.36 -5.70 3.79
CA LEU A 27 -18.33 -5.22 2.86
C LEU A 27 -17.50 -6.35 2.24
N THR A 28 -17.85 -7.61 2.49
CA THR A 28 -17.20 -8.73 1.81
C THR A 28 -17.53 -8.70 0.32
N GLY A 29 -16.52 -8.79 -0.53
CA GLY A 29 -16.68 -8.78 -1.97
C GLY A 29 -15.44 -8.35 -2.73
N THR A 30 -15.57 -8.31 -4.06
CA THR A 30 -14.55 -7.79 -4.97
C THR A 30 -14.83 -6.32 -5.26
N TYR A 31 -13.80 -5.50 -5.21
CA TYR A 31 -13.86 -4.06 -5.48
C TYR A 31 -12.80 -3.71 -6.51
N THR A 32 -13.13 -2.79 -7.41
CA THR A 32 -12.21 -2.18 -8.37
C THR A 32 -11.76 -0.83 -7.83
N ILE A 33 -10.46 -0.57 -7.79
CA ILE A 33 -9.93 0.74 -7.42
C ILE A 33 -10.40 1.76 -8.47
N ASP A 34 -10.94 2.89 -7.99
CA ASP A 34 -11.37 4.02 -8.81
C ASP A 34 -10.21 5.01 -8.94
N PRO A 35 -9.53 5.09 -10.10
CA PRO A 35 -8.35 5.93 -10.25
C PRO A 35 -8.66 7.43 -10.14
N SER A 36 -9.91 7.83 -10.39
CA SER A 36 -10.32 9.24 -10.32
C SER A 36 -10.47 9.75 -8.89
N HIS A 37 -10.60 8.82 -7.93
CA HIS A 37 -10.76 9.10 -6.50
C HIS A 37 -9.70 8.36 -5.67
N SER A 38 -8.58 8.03 -6.29
CA SER A 38 -7.45 7.38 -5.63
C SER A 38 -6.15 8.11 -5.95
N SER A 39 -5.22 8.11 -5.01
CA SER A 39 -3.90 8.71 -5.11
C SER A 39 -2.84 7.71 -4.66
N ILE A 40 -1.87 7.47 -5.55
CA ILE A 40 -0.63 6.74 -5.26
C ILE A 40 0.50 7.76 -5.27
N GLY A 41 0.78 8.31 -4.10
CA GLY A 41 1.72 9.39 -3.89
C GLY A 41 3.05 8.95 -3.29
N PHE A 42 4.06 9.78 -3.51
CA PHE A 42 5.35 9.65 -2.83
C PHE A 42 5.92 11.00 -2.41
N THR A 43 6.75 10.97 -1.38
CA THR A 43 7.55 12.11 -0.93
C THR A 43 9.00 11.71 -0.76
N VAL A 44 9.91 12.45 -1.39
CA VAL A 44 11.36 12.26 -1.29
C VAL A 44 12.04 13.54 -0.86
N ARG A 45 13.03 13.43 0.02
CA ARG A 45 13.84 14.58 0.43
C ARG A 45 14.87 14.91 -0.65
N HIS A 46 14.92 16.18 -1.04
CA HIS A 46 15.81 16.75 -2.04
C HIS A 46 16.84 17.68 -1.41
N ALA A 47 18.10 17.53 -1.83
CA ALA A 47 19.28 18.21 -1.32
C ALA A 47 19.35 18.25 0.22
N MET A 48 18.83 17.22 0.89
CA MET A 48 18.72 17.12 2.37
C MET A 48 17.85 18.18 3.07
N VAL A 49 17.20 19.09 2.34
CA VAL A 49 16.55 20.28 2.94
C VAL A 49 15.08 20.39 2.57
N THR A 50 14.69 20.05 1.34
CA THR A 50 13.30 20.23 0.85
C THR A 50 12.65 18.90 0.51
N ASN A 51 11.32 18.88 0.37
CA ASN A 51 10.59 17.69 -0.06
C ASN A 51 10.09 17.89 -1.49
N VAL A 52 10.39 16.92 -2.34
CA VAL A 52 9.70 16.72 -3.62
C VAL A 52 8.55 15.76 -3.37
N ARG A 53 7.37 16.15 -3.86
CA ARG A 53 6.18 15.30 -3.87
C ARG A 53 5.86 14.93 -5.30
N GLY A 54 5.40 13.72 -5.51
CA GLY A 54 4.86 13.27 -6.78
C GLY A 54 3.81 12.20 -6.59
N SER A 55 3.18 11.83 -7.69
CA SER A 55 2.14 10.80 -7.74
C SER A 55 2.18 10.07 -9.08
N PHE A 56 1.52 8.92 -9.13
CA PHE A 56 1.26 8.21 -10.38
C PHE A 56 -0.23 8.25 -10.69
N GLY A 57 -0.59 8.91 -11.80
CA GLY A 57 -1.99 9.17 -12.16
C GLY A 57 -2.70 8.02 -12.86
N ASP A 58 -1.97 7.09 -13.47
CA ASP A 58 -2.52 5.97 -14.23
C ASP A 58 -2.21 4.65 -13.51
N HIS A 59 -3.24 4.11 -12.88
CA HIS A 59 -3.17 2.87 -12.13
C HIS A 59 -4.50 2.14 -12.22
N GLU A 60 -4.45 0.82 -12.08
CA GLU A 60 -5.60 -0.05 -11.96
C GLU A 60 -5.39 -1.01 -10.80
N GLY A 61 -6.47 -1.47 -10.19
CA GLY A 61 -6.35 -2.42 -9.10
C GLY A 61 -7.66 -3.04 -8.67
N THR A 62 -7.53 -4.12 -7.92
CA THR A 62 -8.63 -4.91 -7.40
C THR A 62 -8.36 -5.23 -5.94
N LEU A 63 -9.38 -5.10 -5.10
CA LEU A 63 -9.39 -5.54 -3.72
C LEU A 63 -10.39 -6.69 -3.62
N THR A 64 -10.02 -7.79 -3.00
CA THR A 64 -10.99 -8.79 -2.50
C THR A 64 -11.02 -8.63 -0.99
N LEU A 65 -12.12 -8.10 -0.46
CA LEU A 65 -12.28 -7.87 0.96
C LEU A 65 -13.08 -9.01 1.59
N ASN A 66 -12.62 -9.46 2.75
CA ASN A 66 -13.38 -10.33 3.64
C ASN A 66 -13.50 -9.62 4.99
N GLY A 67 -14.67 -9.04 5.23
CA GLY A 67 -14.91 -8.28 6.45
C GLY A 67 -15.20 -9.12 7.69
N ALA A 68 -15.34 -10.44 7.53
CA ALA A 68 -15.41 -11.37 8.65
C ALA A 68 -14.02 -11.83 9.11
N ASP A 69 -13.09 -11.97 8.17
CA ASP A 69 -11.71 -12.36 8.41
C ASP A 69 -10.76 -11.66 7.42
N PRO A 70 -10.11 -10.56 7.83
CA PRO A 70 -9.19 -9.80 7.00
C PRO A 70 -8.03 -10.64 6.44
N HIS A 71 -7.65 -11.76 7.05
CA HIS A 71 -6.59 -12.64 6.54
C HIS A 71 -6.91 -13.29 5.18
N HIS A 72 -8.19 -13.33 4.81
CA HIS A 72 -8.64 -13.78 3.50
C HIS A 72 -8.82 -12.65 2.49
N SER A 73 -8.43 -11.41 2.85
CA SER A 73 -8.46 -10.28 1.94
C SER A 73 -7.19 -10.21 1.07
N THR A 74 -7.34 -9.73 -0.15
CA THR A 74 -6.24 -9.54 -1.10
C THR A 74 -6.34 -8.19 -1.81
N ALA A 75 -5.20 -7.70 -2.30
CA ALA A 75 -5.11 -6.53 -3.16
C ALA A 75 -4.07 -6.75 -4.28
N SER A 76 -4.40 -6.26 -5.47
CA SER A 76 -3.49 -6.16 -6.59
C SER A 76 -3.58 -4.77 -7.21
N ILE A 77 -2.43 -4.14 -7.47
CA ILE A 77 -2.36 -2.82 -8.09
C ILE A 77 -1.27 -2.84 -9.17
N ASP A 78 -1.59 -2.30 -10.34
CA ASP A 78 -0.67 -2.03 -11.43
C ASP A 78 -0.62 -0.53 -11.69
N VAL A 79 0.58 0.03 -11.73
CA VAL A 79 0.83 1.47 -11.86
C VAL A 79 1.68 1.70 -13.10
N LYS A 80 1.21 2.55 -14.02
CA LYS A 80 2.00 2.92 -15.20
C LYS A 80 3.04 3.97 -14.80
N ILE A 81 4.32 3.63 -14.97
CA ILE A 81 5.44 4.51 -14.62
C ILE A 81 5.39 5.83 -15.39
N ALA A 82 4.96 5.81 -16.65
CA ALA A 82 4.86 6.99 -17.50
C ALA A 82 3.88 8.06 -16.98
N SER A 83 3.03 7.71 -16.01
CA SER A 83 2.08 8.64 -15.37
C SER A 83 2.64 9.38 -14.16
N VAL A 84 3.94 9.26 -13.91
CA VAL A 84 4.61 10.02 -12.86
C VAL A 84 4.44 11.52 -13.10
N ASP A 85 3.97 12.21 -12.07
CA ASP A 85 3.83 13.66 -12.06
C ASP A 85 4.43 14.21 -10.77
N THR A 86 5.38 15.11 -10.90
CA THR A 86 5.96 15.86 -9.79
C THR A 86 5.74 17.37 -9.95
N GLY A 87 4.95 17.77 -10.95
CA GLY A 87 4.68 19.14 -11.35
C GLY A 87 5.80 19.80 -12.16
N ILE A 88 6.82 19.04 -12.60
CA ILE A 88 7.98 19.57 -13.34
C ILE A 88 8.33 18.60 -14.48
N ALA A 89 7.93 18.95 -15.70
CA ALA A 89 8.04 18.09 -16.88
C ALA A 89 9.46 17.54 -17.14
N ASP A 90 10.51 18.35 -16.95
CA ASP A 90 11.89 17.90 -17.14
C ASP A 90 12.29 16.81 -16.13
N ARG A 91 11.81 16.93 -14.89
CA ARG A 91 12.06 15.93 -13.85
C ARG A 91 11.25 14.66 -14.13
N ASP A 92 10.01 14.80 -14.55
CA ASP A 92 9.15 13.66 -14.89
C ASP A 92 9.72 12.88 -16.08
N GLY A 93 10.22 13.59 -17.10
CA GLY A 93 10.96 13.03 -18.23
C GLY A 93 12.23 12.29 -17.81
N HIS A 94 12.96 12.79 -16.81
CA HIS A 94 14.12 12.09 -16.26
C HIS A 94 13.73 10.86 -15.42
N LEU A 95 12.63 10.91 -14.66
CA LEU A 95 12.17 9.77 -13.86
C LEU A 95 11.77 8.58 -14.73
N VAL A 96 11.18 8.81 -15.91
CA VAL A 96 10.80 7.73 -16.83
C VAL A 96 11.95 7.20 -17.67
N SER A 97 13.11 7.87 -17.68
CA SER A 97 14.25 7.50 -18.52
C SER A 97 14.98 6.25 -18.01
N GLY A 98 15.88 5.70 -18.84
CA GLY A 98 16.75 4.57 -18.50
C GLY A 98 17.65 4.78 -17.27
N ASP A 99 17.93 6.03 -16.91
CA ASP A 99 18.74 6.37 -15.73
C ASP A 99 17.98 6.17 -14.41
N PHE A 100 16.65 6.04 -14.47
CA PHE A 100 15.79 5.88 -13.30
C PHE A 100 14.86 4.66 -13.46
N PHE A 101 13.57 4.87 -13.75
CA PHE A 101 12.61 3.76 -13.83
C PHE A 101 12.73 2.94 -15.12
N ASP A 102 13.33 3.47 -16.19
CA ASP A 102 13.41 2.80 -17.50
C ASP A 102 12.03 2.35 -17.99
N ALA A 103 11.10 3.30 -18.11
CA ALA A 103 9.68 3.05 -18.35
C ALA A 103 9.42 2.39 -19.72
N GLU A 104 10.33 2.54 -20.67
CA GLU A 104 10.25 1.87 -21.97
C GLU A 104 10.40 0.35 -21.82
N LYS A 105 11.33 -0.09 -20.97
CA LYS A 105 11.56 -1.52 -20.69
C LYS A 105 10.67 -2.06 -19.59
N PHE A 106 10.35 -1.24 -18.60
CA PHE A 106 9.56 -1.58 -17.42
C PHE A 106 8.38 -0.62 -17.25
N PRO A 107 7.32 -0.76 -18.07
CA PRO A 107 6.22 0.20 -18.09
C PRO A 107 5.35 0.17 -16.83
N LEU A 108 5.39 -0.93 -16.07
CA LEU A 108 4.54 -1.16 -14.91
C LEU A 108 5.37 -1.36 -13.63
N MET A 109 4.92 -0.72 -12.55
CA MET A 109 5.22 -1.09 -11.17
C MET A 109 4.00 -1.84 -10.62
N THR A 110 4.22 -2.98 -9.96
CA THR A 110 3.12 -3.86 -9.53
C THR A 110 3.22 -4.19 -8.05
N PHE A 111 2.07 -4.25 -7.38
CA PHE A 111 1.94 -4.75 -6.02
C PHE A 111 0.97 -5.93 -5.99
N ARG A 112 1.36 -7.02 -5.32
CA ARG A 112 0.53 -8.22 -5.13
C ARG A 112 0.55 -8.63 -3.66
N SER A 113 -0.57 -8.52 -2.96
CA SER A 113 -0.65 -8.86 -1.55
C SER A 113 -0.44 -10.35 -1.30
N THR A 114 0.24 -10.67 -0.21
CA THR A 114 0.42 -12.04 0.31
C THR A 114 -0.26 -12.23 1.66
N HIS A 115 -0.50 -11.13 2.40
CA HIS A 115 -1.14 -11.17 3.71
C HIS A 115 -1.87 -9.87 4.01
N ALA A 116 -3.01 -9.96 4.68
CA ALA A 116 -3.70 -8.82 5.28
C ALA A 116 -4.05 -9.16 6.72
N GLU A 117 -4.01 -8.17 7.60
CA GLU A 117 -4.33 -8.33 9.03
C GLU A 117 -4.94 -7.06 9.61
N GLN A 118 -5.77 -7.22 10.63
CA GLN A 118 -6.27 -6.11 11.43
C GLN A 118 -5.32 -5.84 12.60
N LEU A 119 -4.86 -4.60 12.72
CA LEU A 119 -3.99 -4.16 13.81
C LEU A 119 -4.79 -3.66 15.03
N GLY A 120 -6.10 -3.46 14.86
CA GLY A 120 -7.06 -3.06 15.89
C GLY A 120 -7.86 -1.82 15.48
N GLY A 121 -9.15 -1.81 15.81
CA GLY A 121 -10.08 -0.78 15.34
C GLY A 121 -10.10 -0.72 13.81
N ASP A 122 -9.99 0.48 13.26
CA ASP A 122 -10.01 0.71 11.82
C ASP A 122 -8.63 0.59 11.15
N LYS A 123 -7.61 0.09 11.88
CA LYS A 123 -6.24 -0.04 11.37
C LYS A 123 -5.97 -1.44 10.85
N TYR A 124 -5.38 -1.50 9.68
CA TYR A 124 -5.03 -2.72 8.96
C TYR A 124 -3.58 -2.64 8.45
N ARG A 125 -2.99 -3.80 8.23
CA ARG A 125 -1.73 -3.92 7.49
C ARG A 125 -1.92 -4.88 6.35
N ILE A 126 -1.47 -4.46 5.17
CA ILE A 126 -1.37 -5.33 4.00
C ILE A 126 0.10 -5.51 3.65
N THR A 127 0.54 -6.75 3.56
CA THR A 127 1.88 -7.13 3.13
C THR A 127 1.80 -7.77 1.76
N GLY A 128 2.72 -7.44 0.87
CA GLY A 128 2.77 -7.98 -0.47
C GLY A 128 4.08 -7.75 -1.17
N ASP A 129 4.19 -8.28 -2.37
CA ASP A 129 5.37 -8.15 -3.22
C ASP A 129 5.22 -6.91 -4.10
N LEU A 130 6.13 -5.95 -3.92
CA LEU A 130 6.28 -4.78 -4.77
C LEU A 130 7.38 -5.06 -5.80
N THR A 131 7.02 -4.98 -7.07
CA THR A 131 7.96 -5.07 -8.20
C THR A 131 8.16 -3.69 -8.81
N ILE A 132 9.42 -3.26 -8.85
CA ILE A 132 9.86 -2.06 -9.56
C ILE A 132 11.02 -2.49 -10.46
N LYS A 133 10.91 -2.20 -11.76
CA LYS A 133 11.82 -2.72 -12.79
C LYS A 133 11.85 -4.26 -12.78
N ASP A 134 13.03 -4.84 -12.61
CA ASP A 134 13.29 -6.28 -12.54
C ASP A 134 13.47 -6.79 -11.09
N VAL A 135 13.23 -5.94 -10.09
CA VAL A 135 13.42 -6.27 -8.68
C VAL A 135 12.07 -6.37 -7.97
N THR A 136 11.83 -7.51 -7.31
CA THR A 136 10.66 -7.75 -6.47
C THR A 136 11.08 -7.87 -5.01
N ARG A 137 10.40 -7.14 -4.12
CA ARG A 137 10.64 -7.21 -2.67
C ARG A 137 9.36 -7.06 -1.86
N PRO A 138 9.31 -7.62 -0.65
CA PRO A 138 8.17 -7.44 0.23
C PRO A 138 8.03 -5.99 0.70
N LEU A 139 6.80 -5.51 0.74
CA LEU A 139 6.39 -4.23 1.29
C LEU A 139 5.20 -4.45 2.22
N ALA A 140 5.28 -3.90 3.43
CA ALA A 140 4.14 -3.77 4.34
C ALA A 140 3.60 -2.34 4.28
N ILE A 141 2.29 -2.21 4.11
CA ILE A 141 1.58 -0.94 4.02
C ILE A 141 0.58 -0.90 5.18
N ASP A 142 0.69 0.14 6.00
CA ASP A 142 -0.27 0.41 7.07
C ASP A 142 -1.39 1.26 6.49
N LEU A 143 -2.63 0.82 6.73
CA LEU A 143 -3.84 1.42 6.20
C LEU A 143 -4.84 1.68 7.35
N GLU A 144 -5.58 2.77 7.24
CA GLU A 144 -6.76 3.08 8.04
C GLU A 144 -7.99 2.99 7.14
N PHE A 145 -9.01 2.26 7.60
CA PHE A 145 -10.30 2.15 6.93
C PHE A 145 -11.14 3.38 7.27
N ASN A 146 -11.38 4.22 6.27
CA ASN A 146 -12.10 5.49 6.43
C ASN A 146 -13.63 5.33 6.32
N GLY A 147 -14.11 4.10 6.09
CA GLY A 147 -15.54 3.77 6.02
C GLY A 147 -16.02 3.38 4.63
N SER A 148 -17.33 3.20 4.53
CA SER A 148 -18.04 2.79 3.31
C SER A 148 -19.29 3.63 3.08
N ALA A 149 -19.66 3.84 1.82
CA ALA A 149 -20.88 4.56 1.46
C ALA A 149 -21.47 4.07 0.14
N THR A 150 -22.78 4.24 -0.04
CA THR A 150 -23.41 4.13 -1.37
C THR A 150 -23.43 5.52 -2.00
N ASP A 151 -22.86 5.65 -3.20
CA ASP A 151 -22.83 6.94 -3.91
C ASP A 151 -24.19 7.27 -4.57
N PRO A 152 -24.40 8.51 -5.06
CA PRO A 152 -25.66 8.90 -5.72
C PRO A 152 -26.02 8.10 -6.98
N TYR A 153 -25.07 7.33 -7.53
CA TYR A 153 -25.26 6.46 -8.70
C TYR A 153 -25.56 5.01 -8.30
N GLY A 154 -25.61 4.72 -6.99
CA GLY A 154 -25.91 3.40 -6.45
C GLY A 154 -24.69 2.50 -6.28
N ASN A 155 -23.48 3.01 -6.47
CA ASN A 155 -22.27 2.20 -6.29
C ASN A 155 -21.90 2.11 -4.81
N GLU A 156 -21.58 0.90 -4.32
CA GLU A 156 -21.01 0.71 -2.98
C GLU A 156 -19.50 1.00 -3.03
N ARG A 157 -19.04 1.91 -2.16
CA ARG A 157 -17.66 2.38 -2.08
C ARG A 157 -17.06 2.08 -0.72
N VAL A 158 -15.75 1.83 -0.73
CA VAL A 158 -14.90 1.75 0.47
C VAL A 158 -13.72 2.70 0.31
N GLY A 159 -13.27 3.27 1.43
CA GLY A 159 -12.14 4.19 1.50
C GLY A 159 -11.03 3.69 2.43
N PHE A 160 -9.78 3.80 1.98
CA PHE A 160 -8.61 3.52 2.81
C PHE A 160 -7.57 4.63 2.65
N GLU A 161 -6.93 5.03 3.73
CA GLU A 161 -5.76 5.91 3.69
C GLU A 161 -4.56 5.23 4.33
N GLY A 162 -3.34 5.60 3.93
CA GLY A 162 -2.17 5.06 4.61
C GLY A 162 -0.84 5.35 3.94
N GLY A 163 0.15 4.54 4.27
CA GLY A 163 1.51 4.76 3.79
C GLY A 163 2.51 3.69 4.19
N ALA A 164 3.68 3.81 3.60
CA ALA A 164 4.84 2.98 3.90
C ALA A 164 6.12 3.80 3.70
N GLU A 165 7.25 3.33 4.23
CA GLU A 165 8.56 3.86 3.90
C GLU A 165 9.41 2.78 3.24
N ILE A 166 10.10 3.14 2.16
CA ILE A 166 11.03 2.26 1.45
C ILE A 166 12.38 2.93 1.27
N LEU A 167 13.42 2.14 0.96
CA LEU A 167 14.67 2.62 0.41
C LEU A 167 14.68 2.33 -1.09
N ARG A 168 14.80 3.35 -1.92
CA ARG A 168 14.77 3.16 -3.40
C ARG A 168 15.94 2.31 -3.89
N SER A 169 17.06 2.32 -3.17
CA SER A 169 18.24 1.48 -3.46
C SER A 169 17.94 -0.02 -3.37
N ASP A 170 16.97 -0.43 -2.56
CA ASP A 170 16.56 -1.84 -2.47
C ASP A 170 16.04 -2.37 -3.81
N TRP A 171 15.39 -1.51 -4.61
CA TRP A 171 14.89 -1.82 -5.97
C TRP A 171 15.86 -1.39 -7.08
N GLY A 172 17.13 -1.11 -6.75
CA GLY A 172 18.16 -0.76 -7.73
C GLY A 172 18.03 0.66 -8.32
N LEU A 173 17.14 1.50 -7.80
CA LEU A 173 17.04 2.91 -8.18
C LEU A 173 18.13 3.69 -7.46
N THR A 174 19.35 3.71 -8.01
CA THR A 174 20.55 4.23 -7.32
C THR A 174 21.04 5.59 -7.82
N TRP A 175 20.42 6.16 -8.87
CA TRP A 175 20.82 7.45 -9.42
C TRP A 175 20.96 8.53 -8.32
N ASN A 176 22.05 9.30 -8.36
CA ASN A 176 22.23 10.42 -7.44
C ASN A 176 23.27 11.41 -7.95
N ALA A 177 23.29 12.59 -7.33
CA ALA A 177 24.36 13.56 -7.47
C ALA A 177 24.91 13.92 -6.09
N ALA A 178 26.25 14.03 -5.97
CA ALA A 178 26.88 14.48 -4.74
C ALA A 178 26.72 16.00 -4.58
N LEU A 179 26.55 16.46 -3.34
CA LEU A 179 26.51 17.88 -3.00
C LEU A 179 27.88 18.37 -2.54
N GLU A 180 28.26 19.59 -2.92
CA GLU A 180 29.51 20.23 -2.47
C GLU A 180 29.58 20.37 -0.94
N THR A 181 28.42 20.54 -0.30
CA THR A 181 28.27 20.63 1.16
C THR A 181 28.31 19.27 1.88
N GLY A 182 28.55 18.19 1.15
CA GLY A 182 28.39 16.82 1.63
C GLY A 182 26.94 16.33 1.57
N GLY A 183 26.78 15.01 1.48
CA GLY A 183 25.49 14.36 1.30
C GLY A 183 25.10 14.16 -0.16
N VAL A 184 23.81 13.90 -0.39
CA VAL A 184 23.28 13.50 -1.70
C VAL A 184 22.10 14.36 -2.13
N MET A 185 21.91 14.52 -3.43
CA MET A 185 20.83 15.29 -4.04
C MET A 185 19.46 14.66 -3.77
N VAL A 186 19.36 13.33 -3.84
CA VAL A 186 18.10 12.61 -3.66
C VAL A 186 18.25 11.59 -2.55
N SER A 187 17.46 11.75 -1.48
CA SER A 187 17.39 10.81 -0.36
C SER A 187 17.10 9.39 -0.85
N ASP A 188 17.70 8.40 -0.19
CA ASP A 188 17.40 6.99 -0.44
C ASP A 188 16.02 6.59 0.13
N LYS A 189 15.67 7.17 1.28
CA LYS A 189 14.34 7.00 1.87
C LYS A 189 13.27 7.69 1.02
N VAL A 190 12.24 6.94 0.69
CA VAL A 190 11.00 7.39 0.03
C VAL A 190 9.83 7.10 0.96
N LYS A 191 8.98 8.10 1.19
CA LYS A 191 7.69 7.89 1.86
C LYS A 191 6.63 7.67 0.79
N LEU A 192 5.83 6.64 0.95
CA LEU A 192 4.67 6.33 0.11
C LEU A 192 3.41 6.78 0.86
N ASN A 193 2.47 7.35 0.12
CA ASN A 193 1.21 7.88 0.63
C ASN A 193 0.08 7.36 -0.25
N PHE A 194 -0.95 6.80 0.36
CA PHE A 194 -2.08 6.21 -0.35
C PHE A 194 -3.38 6.81 0.16
N ASP A 195 -4.25 7.15 -0.77
CA ASP A 195 -5.67 7.45 -0.55
C ASP A 195 -6.41 6.65 -1.60
N ILE A 196 -7.20 5.65 -1.19
CA ILE A 196 -7.77 4.65 -2.09
C ILE A 196 -9.28 4.65 -1.95
N SER A 197 -9.97 4.92 -3.04
CA SER A 197 -11.39 4.64 -3.19
C SER A 197 -11.57 3.43 -4.09
N ALA A 198 -12.38 2.46 -3.66
CA ALA A 198 -12.72 1.31 -4.47
C ALA A 198 -14.23 1.10 -4.53
N ILE A 199 -14.72 0.74 -5.71
CA ILE A 199 -16.13 0.49 -6.02
C ILE A 199 -16.36 -1.01 -6.06
N LYS A 200 -17.39 -1.50 -5.37
CA LYS A 200 -17.76 -2.92 -5.39
C LYS A 200 -18.12 -3.33 -6.81
N ALA A 201 -17.49 -4.38 -7.29
CA ALA A 201 -17.86 -4.98 -8.56
C ALA A 201 -19.31 -5.47 -8.47
N ALA A 202 -20.08 -5.22 -9.52
CA ALA A 202 -21.39 -5.83 -9.65
C ALA A 202 -21.22 -7.36 -9.56
N ALA A 203 -22.07 -8.02 -8.77
CA ALA A 203 -22.09 -9.48 -8.76
C ALA A 203 -22.24 -9.96 -10.21
N ALA A 204 -21.27 -10.75 -10.69
CA ALA A 204 -21.38 -11.38 -11.99
C ALA A 204 -22.69 -12.17 -11.98
N GLN A 205 -23.65 -11.75 -12.80
CA GLN A 205 -24.87 -12.52 -13.00
C GLN A 205 -24.42 -13.83 -13.67
N ALA A 206 -24.51 -14.92 -12.91
CA ALA A 206 -24.25 -16.28 -13.41
C ALA A 206 -25.33 -16.71 -14.40
#